data_AF-A0A7V7T3B9-F1
#
_entry.id   AF-A0A7V7T3B9-F1
#
_cell.length_a   1.000
_cell.length_b   1.000
_cell.length_c   1.000
_cell.angle_alpha   90.00
_cell.angle_beta   90.00
_cell.angle_gamma   90.00
#
_symmetry.space_group_name_H-M   'P 1'
#
loop_
_entity.id
_entity.type
_entity.pdbx_description
1 polymer ?
#
loop_
_entity_poly.entity_id
_entity_poly.type
_entity_poly.pdbx_seq_one_letter_code
_entity_poly.pdbx_strand_id
1 'polypeptide(L)'
;MNETPVVFSPLRVILMILIIVANLAALIAIAAPNQPWSKLLGLFGIVFIMMFVFVILLELTWLHHRGKHVTDPAIRKHYRLAKIIYLVLLICGIVLGMLALL
;
A
#
# COMPACT_ATOMS: atom_id res chain seq x y z
N MET A 1 -0.63 -24.59 -19.98
CA MET A 1 -1.13 -23.20 -19.92
C MET A 1 -0.30 -22.47 -18.89
N ASN A 2 0.43 -21.44 -19.30
CA ASN A 2 1.33 -20.67 -18.44
C ASN A 2 0.47 -19.76 -17.56
N GLU A 3 -0.01 -20.26 -16.42
CA GLU A 3 -0.72 -19.43 -15.45
C GLU A 3 0.30 -18.50 -14.79
N THR A 4 0.44 -17.31 -15.37
CA THR A 4 1.17 -16.21 -14.74
C THR A 4 0.61 -16.02 -13.34
N PRO A 5 1.46 -15.93 -12.29
CA PRO A 5 0.97 -15.82 -10.93
C PRO A 5 0.15 -14.54 -10.82
N VAL A 6 -1.17 -14.69 -10.68
CA VAL A 6 -2.20 -13.63 -10.55
C VAL A 6 -1.98 -12.72 -9.34
N VAL A 7 -0.89 -12.91 -8.60
CA VAL A 7 -0.48 -12.17 -7.41
C VAL A 7 -0.23 -10.69 -7.75
N PHE A 8 0.51 -10.41 -8.82
CA PHE A 8 0.86 -9.06 -9.26
C PHE A 8 0.11 -8.71 -10.55
N SER A 9 -1.18 -8.42 -10.42
CA SER A 9 -1.94 -7.87 -11.54
C SER A 9 -1.48 -6.43 -11.85
N PRO A 10 -1.60 -5.96 -13.11
CA PRO A 10 -1.27 -4.58 -13.46
C PRO A 10 -1.97 -3.55 -12.56
N LEU A 11 -3.25 -3.82 -12.25
CA LEU A 11 -4.05 -2.99 -11.33
C LEU A 11 -3.42 -2.88 -9.94
N ARG A 12 -2.95 -3.99 -9.37
CA ARG A 12 -2.33 -4.02 -8.03
C ARG A 12 -1.01 -3.28 -7.99
N VAL A 13 -0.21 -3.41 -9.04
CA VAL A 13 1.06 -2.69 -9.14
C VAL A 13 0.80 -1.18 -9.22
N ILE A 14 -0.19 -0.75 -10.01
CA ILE A 14 -0.61 0.65 -10.07
C ILE A 14 -1.08 1.14 -8.69
N LEU A 15 -1.89 0.35 -7.99
CA LEU A 15 -2.34 0.69 -6.63
C LEU A 15 -1.16 0.83 -5.66
N MET A 16 -0.20 -0.10 -5.66
CA MET A 16 1.01 0.02 -4.84
C MET A 16 1.79 1.31 -5.14
N ILE A 17 1.96 1.67 -6.42
CA ILE A 17 2.65 2.90 -6.80
C ILE A 17 1.90 4.12 -6.28
N LEU A 18 0.57 4.17 -6.45
CA LEU A 18 -0.24 5.28 -5.94
C LEU A 18 -0.16 5.41 -4.42
N ILE A 19 -0.11 4.29 -3.70
CA ILE A 19 0.09 4.27 -2.24
C ILE A 19 1.42 4.92 -1.88
N ILE A 20 2.50 4.54 -2.58
CA ILE A 20 3.84 5.10 -2.34
C ILE A 20 3.84 6.61 -2.60
N VAL A 21 3.22 7.06 -3.70
CA VAL A 21 3.11 8.48 -4.04
C VAL A 21 2.32 9.26 -2.98
N ALA A 22 1.20 8.71 -2.49
CA ALA A 22 0.41 9.35 -1.43
C ALA A 22 1.19 9.48 -0.11
N ASN A 23 1.91 8.42 0.27
CA ASN A 23 2.79 8.45 1.45
C ASN A 23 3.93 9.46 1.30
N LEU A 24 4.53 9.54 0.11
CA LEU A 24 5.58 10.50 -0.18
C LEU A 24 5.06 11.95 -0.14
N ALA A 25 3.85 12.19 -0.68
CA ALA A 25 3.20 13.49 -0.63
C ALA A 25 2.96 13.95 0.82
N ALA A 26 2.46 13.05 1.68
CA ALA A 26 2.30 13.33 3.10
C ALA A 26 3.66 13.63 3.78
N LEU A 27 4.69 12.83 3.49
CA LEU A 27 6.03 13.04 4.05
C LEU A 27 6.63 14.40 3.64
N ILE A 28 6.49 14.80 2.37
CA ILE A 28 6.97 16.09 1.86
C ILE A 28 6.23 17.24 2.55
N ALA A 29 4.92 17.11 2.75
CA ALA A 29 4.13 18.11 3.46
C ALA A 29 4.63 18.30 4.90
N ILE A 30 4.89 17.20 5.61
CA ILE A 30 5.44 17.22 6.98
C ILE A 30 6.84 17.84 7.01
N ALA A 31 7.69 17.54 6.02
CA ALA A 31 9.07 18.04 5.97
C ALA A 31 9.17 19.54 5.63
N ALA A 32 8.18 20.10 4.92
CA ALA A 32 8.18 21.49 4.48
C ALA A 32 6.90 22.25 4.93
N PRO A 33 6.66 22.41 6.25
CA PRO A 33 5.40 22.96 6.77
C PRO A 33 5.19 24.44 6.44
N ASN A 34 6.28 25.18 6.15
CA ASN A 34 6.25 26.62 5.90
C ASN A 34 5.79 26.98 4.48
N GLN A 35 5.56 25.99 3.62
CA GLN A 35 5.16 26.22 2.23
C GLN A 35 3.63 26.29 2.09
N PRO A 36 3.09 27.20 1.26
CA PRO A 36 1.64 27.39 1.13
C PRO A 36 0.92 26.16 0.55
N TRP A 37 1.61 25.37 -0.28
CA TRP A 37 1.09 24.12 -0.84
C TRP A 37 1.14 22.94 0.15
N SER A 38 1.89 23.04 1.25
CA SER A 38 2.08 21.94 2.19
C SER A 38 0.78 21.51 2.85
N LYS A 39 -0.09 22.45 3.25
CA LYS A 39 -1.39 22.12 3.87
C LYS A 39 -2.30 21.33 2.92
N LEU A 40 -2.38 21.73 1.66
CA LEU A 40 -3.19 21.04 0.64
C LEU A 40 -2.61 19.66 0.33
N LEU A 41 -1.29 19.57 0.17
CA LEU A 41 -0.61 18.30 -0.11
C LEU A 41 -0.71 17.32 1.06
N GLY A 42 -0.63 17.82 2.30
CA GLY A 42 -0.83 17.04 3.51
C GLY A 42 -2.25 16.50 3.63
N LEU A 43 -3.26 17.35 3.41
CA LEU A 43 -4.67 16.92 3.42
C LEU A 43 -4.93 15.85 2.36
N PHE A 44 -4.43 16.07 1.14
CA PHE A 44 -4.51 15.10 0.05
C PHE A 44 -3.83 13.78 0.44
N GLY A 45 -2.59 13.84 0.95
CA GLY A 45 -1.85 12.68 1.40
C GLY A 45 -2.60 11.87 2.46
N ILE A 46 -3.13 12.52 3.50
CA ILE A 46 -3.86 11.86 4.59
C ILE A 46 -5.12 11.14 4.07
N VAL A 47 -5.95 11.81 3.27
CA VAL A 47 -7.19 11.22 2.75
C VAL A 47 -6.88 9.98 1.91
N PHE A 48 -5.88 10.06 1.03
CA PHE A 48 -5.46 8.93 0.21
C PHE A 48 -4.84 7.80 1.06
N ILE A 49 -4.02 8.12 2.05
CA ILE A 49 -3.48 7.13 3.00
C ILE A 49 -4.63 6.38 3.69
N MET A 50 -5.62 7.09 4.24
CA MET A 50 -6.77 6.46 4.93
C MET A 50 -7.58 5.57 3.98
N MET A 51 -7.84 6.02 2.75
CA MET A 51 -8.52 5.23 1.73
C MET A 51 -7.71 3.98 1.38
N PHE A 52 -6.40 4.11 1.19
CA PHE A 52 -5.54 3.01 0.80
C PHE A 52 -5.31 1.98 1.90
N VAL A 53 -5.35 2.37 3.18
CA VAL A 53 -5.32 1.41 4.31
C VAL A 53 -6.42 0.36 4.15
N PHE A 54 -7.64 0.77 3.80
CA PHE A 54 -8.74 -0.17 3.53
C PHE A 54 -8.48 -1.07 2.32
N VAL A 55 -7.99 -0.50 1.22
CA VAL A 55 -7.66 -1.27 0.00
C VAL A 55 -6.59 -2.32 0.29
N ILE A 56 -5.55 -1.95 1.05
CA ILE A 56 -4.48 -2.87 1.45
C ILE A 56 -5.02 -4.00 2.34
N LEU A 57 -5.93 -3.71 3.27
CA LEU A 57 -6.57 -4.74 4.11
C LEU A 57 -7.39 -5.73 3.27
N LEU A 58 -8.18 -5.26 2.30
CA LEU A 58 -8.92 -6.11 1.37
C LEU A 58 -7.97 -6.99 0.53
N GLU A 59 -6.87 -6.42 0.08
CA GLU A 59 -5.87 -7.13 -0.72
C GLU A 59 -5.10 -8.17 0.13
N LEU A 60 -4.78 -7.85 1.39
CA LEU A 60 -4.18 -8.79 2.35
C LEU A 60 -5.09 -9.97 2.66
N THR A 61 -6.38 -9.71 2.91
CA THR A 61 -7.37 -10.77 3.15
C THR A 61 -7.56 -11.64 1.90
N TRP A 62 -7.58 -11.04 0.71
CA TRP A 62 -7.61 -11.78 -0.56
C TRP A 62 -6.37 -12.66 -0.75
N LEU A 63 -5.16 -12.11 -0.53
CA LEU A 63 -3.89 -12.85 -0.59
C LEU A 63 -3.83 -13.97 0.45
N HIS A 64 -4.40 -13.75 1.63
CA HIS A 64 -4.49 -14.76 2.67
C HIS A 64 -5.41 -15.91 2.24
N HIS A 65 -6.61 -15.59 1.74
CA HIS A 65 -7.58 -16.57 1.28
C HIS A 65 -7.05 -17.39 0.08
N ARG A 66 -6.60 -16.72 -0.99
CA ARG A 66 -6.07 -17.39 -2.19
C ARG A 66 -4.80 -18.18 -1.89
N GLY A 67 -3.91 -17.67 -1.04
CA GLY A 67 -2.67 -18.34 -0.66
C GLY A 67 -2.88 -19.68 0.07
N LYS A 68 -4.05 -19.95 0.67
CA LYS A 68 -4.36 -21.25 1.28
C LYS A 68 -4.53 -22.37 0.26
N HIS A 69 -4.96 -22.05 -0.95
CA HIS A 69 -5.23 -23.02 -2.01
C HIS A 69 -4.01 -23.26 -2.92
N VAL A 70 -2.88 -22.60 -2.65
CA VAL A 70 -1.65 -22.75 -3.44
C VAL A 70 -0.76 -23.82 -2.82
N THR A 71 -0.59 -24.91 -3.56
CA THR A 71 0.26 -26.06 -3.22
C THR A 71 1.66 -25.96 -3.83
N ASP A 72 1.82 -25.24 -4.95
CA ASP A 72 3.11 -25.06 -5.61
C ASP A 72 4.06 -24.16 -4.78
N PRO A 73 5.26 -24.67 -4.41
CA PRO A 73 6.24 -23.92 -3.61
C PRO A 73 6.77 -22.66 -4.30
N ALA A 74 6.90 -22.64 -5.63
CA ALA A 74 7.39 -21.47 -6.37
C ALA A 74 6.39 -20.32 -6.28
N ILE A 75 5.11 -20.61 -6.48
CA ILE A 75 4.02 -19.63 -6.42
C ILE A 75 3.79 -19.15 -4.98
N ARG A 76 3.91 -20.05 -3.99
CA ARG A 76 3.77 -19.73 -2.56
C ARG A 76 4.78 -18.66 -2.10
N LYS A 77 6.02 -18.69 -2.63
CA LYS A 77 7.04 -17.66 -2.32
C LYS A 77 6.59 -16.27 -2.76
N HIS A 78 6.00 -16.15 -3.95
CA HIS A 78 5.47 -14.88 -4.45
C HIS A 78 4.29 -14.36 -3.61
N TYR A 79 3.37 -15.23 -3.19
CA TYR A 79 2.29 -14.84 -2.27
C TYR A 79 2.81 -14.36 -0.91
N ARG A 80 3.85 -15.01 -0.38
CA ARG A 80 4.48 -14.59 0.89
C ARG A 80 5.14 -13.22 0.74
N LEU A 81 5.88 -12.99 -0.36
CA LEU A 81 6.49 -11.69 -0.65
C LEU A 81 5.43 -10.59 -0.79
N ALA A 82 4.35 -10.82 -1.55
CA ALA A 82 3.28 -9.86 -1.70
C ALA A 82 2.64 -9.49 -0.35
N LYS A 83 2.36 -10.49 0.51
CA LYS A 83 1.84 -10.23 1.87
C LYS A 83 2.79 -9.34 2.67
N ILE A 84 4.09 -9.59 2.62
CA ILE A 84 5.08 -8.78 3.34
C ILE A 84 5.08 -7.34 2.81
N ILE A 85 5.09 -7.15 1.49
CA ILE A 85 5.07 -5.82 0.87
C ILE A 85 3.82 -5.05 1.29
N TYR A 86 2.65 -5.66 1.20
CA TYR A 86 1.40 -5.02 1.61
C TYR A 86 1.36 -4.74 3.12
N LEU A 87 1.88 -5.63 3.95
CA LEU A 87 1.97 -5.41 5.39
C LEU A 87 2.87 -4.21 5.72
N VAL A 88 4.01 -4.10 5.05
CA VAL A 88 4.93 -2.97 5.23
C VAL A 88 4.29 -1.66 4.77
N LEU A 89 3.63 -1.65 3.60
CA LEU A 89 2.89 -0.49 3.12
C LEU A 89 1.75 -0.08 4.07
N LEU A 90 1.06 -1.05 4.67
CA LEU A 90 0.02 -0.80 5.67
C LEU A 90 0.60 -0.10 6.91
N ILE A 91 1.68 -0.64 7.48
CA ILE A 91 2.33 -0.06 8.66
C ILE A 91 2.84 1.34 8.35
N CYS A 92 3.49 1.53 7.19
CA CYS A 92 3.99 2.83 6.76
C CYS A 92 2.86 3.85 6.62
N GLY A 93 1.75 3.47 5.98
CA GLY A 93 0.56 4.31 5.85
C GLY A 93 -0.05 4.70 7.20
N ILE A 94 -0.17 3.76 8.13
CA ILE A 94 -0.69 4.04 9.48
C ILE A 94 0.25 5.00 10.24
N VAL A 95 1.56 4.75 10.20
CA VAL A 95 2.55 5.60 10.88
C VAL A 95 2.53 7.02 10.31
N LEU A 96 2.56 7.18 8.98
CA LEU A 96 2.50 8.49 8.34
C LEU A 96 1.16 9.19 8.57
N GLY A 97 0.05 8.44 8.53
CA GLY A 97 -1.26 8.96 8.87
C GLY A 97 -1.33 9.48 10.32
N MET A 98 -0.77 8.76 11.28
CA MET A 98 -0.68 9.21 12.67
C MET A 98 0.24 10.44 12.82
N LEU A 99 1.41 10.43 12.18
CA LEU A 99 2.35 11.57 12.22
C LEU A 99 1.76 12.83 11.59
N ALA A 100 0.90 12.69 10.59
CA ALA A 100 0.25 13.83 9.95
C ALA A 100 -0.95 14.38 10.74
N LEU A 101 -1.51 13.59 11.67
CA LEU A 101 -2.64 13.97 12.54
C LEU A 101 -2.19 14.52 13.91
N LEU A 102 -0.94 14.27 14.31
CA LEU A 102 -0.29 14.81 15.51
C LEU A 102 0.29 16.21 15.26
#